data_AF-X0WXK6-F1
#
_entry.id   AF-X0WXK6-F1
#
_cell.length_a   1.000
_cell.length_b   1.000
_cell.length_c   1.000
_cell.angle_alpha   90.00
_cell.angle_beta   90.00
_cell.angle_gamma   90.00
#
_symmetry.space_group_name_H-M   'P 1'
#
loop_
_entity.id
_entity.type
_entity.pdbx_description
1 polymer ?
#
loop_
_entity_poly.entity_id
_entity_poly.type
_entity_poly.pdbx_seq_one_letter_code
_entity_poly.pdbx_strand_id
1 'polypeptide(L)'
;MTDQYFLDSYYNIPSIKLDRISNMNYFVKTKKNYKRYKLTNNGISPRGIPGYGNGLICVDSDEHDEEGRITESMNIRTQMVNKRLRKLKEIIKETIPPTLIGDENYKTLIIGWGSTYHIIKEAIEKINRKNISFLHFRQLYPIHPNTIN
;
A
#
# COMPACT_ATOMS: atom_id res chain seq x y z
N MET A 1 0.74 -12.75 -7.53
CA MET A 1 -0.39 -13.69 -7.33
C MET A 1 -1.53 -12.90 -6.72
N THR A 2 -2.61 -12.70 -7.47
CA THR A 2 -3.83 -12.06 -6.98
C THR A 2 -4.79 -13.12 -6.45
N ASP A 3 -5.69 -12.72 -5.55
CA ASP A 3 -6.68 -13.63 -4.97
C ASP A 3 -7.81 -13.91 -5.97
N GLN A 4 -7.74 -15.06 -6.64
CA GLN A 4 -8.69 -15.45 -7.68
C GLN A 4 -10.13 -15.51 -7.17
N TYR A 5 -10.33 -16.10 -5.97
CA TYR A 5 -11.66 -16.23 -5.37
C TYR A 5 -12.30 -14.87 -5.13
N PHE A 6 -11.52 -13.90 -4.63
CA PHE A 6 -12.02 -12.53 -4.46
C PHE A 6 -12.43 -11.88 -5.78
N LEU A 7 -11.58 -11.99 -6.82
CA LEU A 7 -11.86 -11.42 -8.14
C LEU A 7 -13.12 -12.00 -8.78
N ASP A 8 -13.33 -13.31 -8.66
CA ASP A 8 -14.50 -13.99 -9.24
C ASP A 8 -15.79 -13.64 -8.48
N SER A 9 -15.70 -13.35 -7.18
CA SER A 9 -16.85 -12.98 -6.36
C SER A 9 -17.39 -11.56 -6.62
N TYR A 10 -16.56 -10.65 -7.16
CA TYR A 10 -16.92 -9.23 -7.30
C TYR A 10 -18.13 -9.00 -8.23
N TYR A 11 -18.31 -9.83 -9.26
CA TYR A 11 -19.47 -9.72 -10.17
C TYR A 11 -20.80 -10.10 -9.52
N ASN A 12 -20.77 -10.78 -8.36
CA ASN A 12 -21.95 -11.30 -7.68
C ASN A 12 -22.44 -10.41 -6.53
N ILE A 13 -21.78 -9.26 -6.28
CA ILE A 13 -22.18 -8.33 -5.22
C ILE A 13 -22.82 -7.06 -5.81
N PRO A 14 -23.77 -6.42 -5.09
CA PRO A 14 -24.26 -5.10 -5.46
C PRO A 14 -23.12 -4.09 -5.61
N SER A 15 -23.35 -3.04 -6.40
CA SER A 15 -22.40 -1.94 -6.55
C SER A 15 -21.97 -1.41 -5.18
N ILE A 16 -20.65 -1.30 -4.97
CA ILE A 16 -20.07 -0.82 -3.72
C ILE A 16 -20.54 0.63 -3.49
N LYS A 17 -21.17 0.88 -2.34
CA LYS A 17 -21.54 2.23 -1.92
C LYS A 17 -20.29 3.03 -1.57
N LEU A 18 -20.04 4.12 -2.29
CA LEU A 18 -18.85 4.96 -2.11
C LEU A 18 -19.08 6.11 -1.12
N ASP A 19 -20.26 6.18 -0.49
CA ASP A 19 -20.69 7.27 0.40
C ASP A 19 -19.73 7.51 1.59
N ARG A 20 -18.95 6.49 1.96
CA ARG A 20 -17.97 6.53 3.06
C ARG A 20 -16.56 6.93 2.60
N ILE A 21 -16.35 7.16 1.31
CA ILE A 21 -15.05 7.45 0.72
C ILE A 21 -14.99 8.93 0.37
N SER A 22 -14.09 9.66 1.03
CA SER A 22 -13.76 11.02 0.63
C SER A 22 -12.66 11.00 -0.44
N ASN A 23 -12.90 11.70 -1.55
CA ASN A 23 -11.87 11.92 -2.56
C ASN A 23 -10.83 12.92 -2.04
N MET A 24 -9.73 12.42 -1.47
CA MET A 24 -8.62 13.27 -1.09
C MET A 24 -7.79 13.66 -2.32
N ASN A 25 -7.83 14.93 -2.68
CA ASN A 25 -7.07 15.46 -3.80
C ASN A 25 -5.66 15.87 -3.35
N TYR A 26 -4.66 15.06 -3.71
CA TYR A 26 -3.24 15.33 -3.45
C TYR A 26 -2.49 15.94 -4.65
N PHE A 27 -3.22 16.40 -5.66
CA PHE A 27 -2.63 17.01 -6.85
C PHE A 27 -2.20 18.45 -6.59
N VAL A 28 -0.99 18.79 -7.04
CA VAL A 28 -0.48 20.17 -6.97
C VAL A 28 -0.57 20.85 -8.33
N LYS A 29 -0.96 22.13 -8.36
CA LYS A 29 -0.92 22.94 -9.58
C LYS A 29 0.54 23.20 -9.95
N THR A 30 0.96 22.76 -11.14
CA THR A 30 2.36 22.80 -11.54
C THR A 30 2.81 24.21 -11.92
N LYS A 31 4.04 24.58 -11.50
CA LYS A 31 4.74 25.80 -11.93
C LYS A 31 5.69 25.48 -13.08
N LYS A 32 6.15 26.48 -13.83
CA LYS A 32 7.06 26.30 -14.98
C LYS A 32 8.33 25.49 -14.64
N ASN A 33 8.86 25.64 -13.42
CA ASN A 33 10.02 24.91 -12.90
C ASN A 33 9.66 23.64 -12.10
N TYR A 34 8.50 23.03 -12.37
CA TYR A 34 8.06 21.83 -11.67
C TYR A 34 8.99 20.64 -11.93
N LYS A 35 9.30 19.92 -10.85
CA LYS A 35 10.16 18.73 -10.84
C LYS A 35 9.35 17.52 -10.37
N ARG A 36 8.99 16.62 -11.29
CA ARG A 36 8.13 15.47 -10.99
C ARG A 36 8.72 14.55 -9.92
N TYR A 37 10.03 14.39 -9.91
CA TYR A 37 10.77 13.53 -9.00
C TYR A 37 11.63 14.33 -8.01
N LYS A 38 11.17 15.55 -7.65
CA LYS A 38 11.85 16.41 -6.66
C LYS A 38 12.32 15.61 -5.45
N LEU A 39 13.59 15.75 -5.10
CA LEU A 39 14.19 15.16 -3.90
C LEU A 39 13.59 15.82 -2.66
N THR A 40 13.07 14.98 -1.77
CA THR A 40 12.48 15.41 -0.50
C THR A 40 13.00 14.51 0.62
N ASN A 41 12.91 15.02 1.86
CA ASN A 41 13.39 14.32 3.04
C ASN A 41 12.65 12.99 3.26
N ASN A 42 11.33 12.96 3.03
CA ASN A 42 10.51 11.75 3.13
C ASN A 42 10.47 10.92 1.83
N GLY A 43 11.08 11.40 0.74
CA GLY A 43 11.10 10.72 -0.56
C GLY A 43 9.82 10.89 -1.41
N ILE A 44 8.79 11.57 -0.89
CA ILE A 44 7.52 11.83 -1.57
C ILE A 44 7.63 13.16 -2.31
N SER A 45 7.53 13.13 -3.64
CA SER A 45 7.53 14.33 -4.48
C SER A 45 6.10 14.82 -4.68
N PRO A 46 5.84 16.14 -4.67
CA PRO A 46 4.53 16.69 -5.03
C PRO A 46 4.08 16.19 -6.41
N ARG A 47 2.85 15.69 -6.52
CA ARG A 47 2.34 15.08 -7.76
C ARG A 47 1.48 16.06 -8.56
N GLY A 48 2.00 16.53 -9.69
CA GLY A 48 1.20 17.23 -10.71
C GLY A 48 0.51 16.26 -11.65
N ILE A 49 -0.47 16.75 -12.39
CA ILE A 49 -1.13 16.03 -13.50
C ILE A 49 -1.12 16.87 -14.78
N PRO A 50 -1.09 16.23 -15.96
CA PRO A 50 -1.17 16.94 -17.22
C PRO A 50 -2.35 17.91 -17.27
N GLY A 51 -2.15 19.12 -17.79
CA GLY A 51 -3.17 20.16 -17.88
C GLY A 51 -3.45 20.94 -16.59
N TYR A 52 -2.91 20.54 -15.43
CA TYR A 52 -3.11 21.27 -14.18
C TYR A 52 -1.90 22.13 -13.81
N GLY A 53 -1.79 23.29 -14.47
CA GLY A 53 -0.69 24.24 -14.29
C GLY A 53 0.19 24.37 -15.54
N ASN A 54 1.36 25.00 -15.38
CA ASN A 54 2.25 25.38 -16.49
C ASN A 54 3.57 24.58 -16.50
N GLY A 55 3.73 23.62 -15.59
CA GLY A 55 4.92 22.79 -15.49
C GLY A 55 4.85 21.55 -16.37
N LEU A 56 6.00 21.16 -16.92
CA LEU A 56 6.14 19.93 -17.67
C LEU A 56 6.14 18.71 -16.73
N ILE A 57 5.48 17.65 -17.16
CA ILE A 57 5.45 16.38 -16.43
C ILE A 57 6.10 15.34 -17.34
N CYS A 58 7.31 14.93 -16.98
CA CYS A 58 8.03 13.85 -17.64
C CYS A 58 8.01 12.62 -16.72
N VAL A 59 7.67 11.47 -17.30
CA VAL A 59 7.61 10.19 -16.60
C VAL A 59 8.31 9.18 -17.49
N ASP A 60 9.32 8.53 -16.94
CA ASP A 60 10.14 7.54 -17.62
C ASP A 60 10.42 6.38 -16.66
N SER A 61 10.66 5.18 -17.23
CA SER A 61 11.02 3.97 -16.50
C SER A 61 12.52 3.83 -16.27
N ASP A 62 13.35 4.38 -17.16
CA ASP A 62 14.79 4.44 -16.96
C ASP A 62 15.14 5.34 -15.77
N GLU A 63 16.37 5.21 -15.25
CA GLU A 63 16.79 6.09 -14.17
C GLU A 63 16.75 7.54 -14.65
N HIS A 64 16.24 8.43 -13.81
CA HIS A 64 15.92 9.79 -14.20
C HIS A 64 16.27 10.82 -13.13
N ASP A 65 16.50 12.05 -13.56
CA ASP A 65 16.70 13.18 -12.68
C ASP A 65 15.38 13.68 -12.03
N GLU A 66 15.44 14.80 -11.29
CA GLU A 66 14.26 15.37 -10.64
C GLU A 66 13.18 15.85 -11.62
N GLU A 67 13.54 16.17 -12.86
CA GLU A 67 12.62 16.62 -13.91
C GLU A 67 11.97 15.44 -14.62
N GLY A 68 12.56 14.24 -14.52
CA GLY A 68 12.11 13.01 -15.15
C GLY A 68 12.87 12.69 -16.44
N ARG A 69 14.01 13.34 -16.69
CA ARG A 69 14.87 13.06 -17.84
C ARG A 69 15.81 11.91 -17.55
N ILE A 70 15.96 11.01 -18.52
CA ILE A 70 16.84 9.85 -18.44
C ILE A 70 18.27 10.28 -18.12
N THR A 71 18.93 9.53 -17.22
CA THR A 71 20.32 9.76 -16.84
C THR A 71 21.00 8.48 -16.38
N GLU A 72 22.28 8.31 -16.76
CA GLU A 72 23.13 7.22 -16.29
C GLU A 72 24.11 7.67 -15.18
N SER A 73 23.93 8.87 -14.63
CA SER A 73 24.79 9.40 -13.58
C SER A 73 24.74 8.52 -12.31
N MET A 74 25.88 7.97 -11.91
CA MET A 74 26.01 7.13 -10.70
C MET A 74 25.54 7.86 -9.43
N ASN A 75 25.79 9.17 -9.33
CA ASN A 75 25.39 9.98 -8.19
C ASN A 75 23.86 10.13 -8.16
N ILE A 76 23.25 10.56 -9.28
CA ILE A 76 21.79 10.74 -9.37
C ILE A 76 21.07 9.42 -9.12
N ARG A 77 21.54 8.33 -9.72
CA ARG A 77 21.04 6.98 -9.48
C ARG A 77 20.97 6.64 -8.00
N THR A 78 22.05 6.89 -7.26
CA THR A 78 22.08 6.64 -5.80
C THR A 78 21.07 7.51 -5.05
N GLN A 79 20.97 8.81 -5.39
CA GLN A 79 20.01 9.71 -4.76
C GLN A 79 18.56 9.29 -5.01
N MET A 80 18.23 8.89 -6.24
CA MET A 80 16.88 8.53 -6.66
C MET A 80 16.44 7.16 -6.14
N VAL A 81 17.34 6.17 -6.12
CA VAL A 81 17.09 4.90 -5.44
C VAL A 81 16.81 5.13 -3.95
N ASN A 82 17.68 5.90 -3.26
CA ASN A 82 17.50 6.20 -1.85
C ASN A 82 16.19 6.97 -1.60
N LYS A 83 15.81 7.90 -2.47
CA LYS A 83 14.53 8.60 -2.41
C LYS A 83 13.35 7.63 -2.51
N ARG A 84 13.37 6.69 -3.46
CA ARG A 84 12.30 5.69 -3.63
C ARG A 84 12.18 4.80 -2.40
N LEU A 85 13.31 4.37 -1.83
CA LEU A 85 13.37 3.56 -0.61
C LEU A 85 12.91 4.33 0.63
N ARG A 86 13.17 5.64 0.75
CA ARG A 86 12.67 6.45 1.88
C ARG A 86 11.15 6.45 2.00
N LYS A 87 10.42 6.36 0.88
CA LYS A 87 8.96 6.23 0.91
C LYS A 87 8.48 5.02 1.70
N LEU A 88 9.25 3.92 1.70
CA LEU A 88 8.91 2.72 2.47
C LEU A 88 8.85 3.03 3.97
N LYS A 89 9.70 3.94 4.48
CA LYS A 89 9.67 4.37 5.89
C LYS A 89 8.36 5.08 6.24
N GLU A 90 7.83 5.88 5.31
CA GLU A 90 6.51 6.52 5.50
C GLU A 90 5.38 5.49 5.40
N ILE A 91 5.46 4.55 4.46
CA ILE A 91 4.46 3.47 4.33
C ILE A 91 4.42 2.60 5.60
N ILE A 92 5.57 2.33 6.24
CA ILE A 92 5.62 1.53 7.48
C ILE A 92 4.80 2.19 8.61
N LYS A 93 4.84 3.53 8.72
CA LYS A 93 4.07 4.27 9.74
C LYS A 93 2.56 4.14 9.55
N GLU A 94 2.13 3.91 8.32
CA GLU A 94 0.73 3.78 7.89
C GLU A 94 0.34 2.31 7.66
N THR A 95 1.16 1.35 8.10
CA THR A 95 0.85 -0.08 7.95
C THR A 95 -0.42 -0.46 8.71
N ILE A 96 -1.17 -1.40 8.14
CA ILE A 96 -2.37 -1.93 8.78
C ILE A 96 -1.98 -3.16 9.62
N PRO A 97 -2.24 -3.17 10.94
CA PRO A 97 -1.97 -4.35 11.76
C PRO A 97 -2.90 -5.51 11.38
N PRO A 98 -2.47 -6.76 11.58
CA PRO A 98 -3.35 -7.90 11.41
C PRO A 98 -4.49 -7.88 12.44
N THR A 99 -5.60 -8.52 12.11
CA THR A 99 -6.76 -8.65 13.01
C THR A 99 -6.74 -10.03 13.64
N LEU A 100 -6.74 -10.09 14.97
CA LEU A 100 -6.94 -11.34 15.71
C LEU A 100 -8.44 -11.63 15.84
N ILE A 101 -8.85 -12.84 15.51
CA ILE A 101 -10.19 -13.38 15.70
C ILE A 101 -10.09 -14.58 16.65
N GLY A 102 -10.79 -14.53 17.78
CA GLY A 102 -10.71 -15.54 18.85
C GLY A 102 -10.15 -14.96 20.14
N ASP A 103 -9.71 -15.84 21.04
CA ASP A 103 -9.09 -15.48 22.32
C ASP A 103 -7.60 -15.11 22.11
N GLU A 104 -7.02 -14.26 22.95
CA GLU A 104 -5.57 -14.02 22.98
C GLU A 104 -4.82 -15.21 23.60
N ASN A 105 -5.48 -15.97 24.48
CA ASN A 105 -4.95 -17.17 25.14
C ASN A 105 -5.20 -18.44 24.31
N TYR A 106 -4.71 -18.47 23.07
CA TYR A 106 -4.84 -19.62 22.18
C TYR A 106 -3.72 -20.66 22.40
N LYS A 107 -4.03 -21.93 22.11
CA LYS A 107 -3.04 -23.01 21.95
C LYS A 107 -2.64 -23.19 20.47
N THR A 108 -3.54 -22.83 19.56
CA THR A 108 -3.31 -22.95 18.11
C THR A 108 -3.67 -21.63 17.44
N LEU A 109 -2.72 -21.06 16.70
CA LEU A 109 -2.94 -19.88 15.87
C LEU A 109 -2.97 -20.27 14.40
N ILE A 110 -4.07 -19.96 13.72
CA ILE A 110 -4.16 -20.02 12.26
C ILE A 110 -3.71 -18.66 11.73
N ILE A 111 -2.88 -18.64 10.69
CA ILE A 111 -2.45 -17.41 10.02
C ILE A 111 -2.94 -17.45 8.58
N GLY A 112 -3.54 -16.35 8.12
CA GLY A 112 -4.09 -16.28 6.77
C GLY A 112 -4.31 -14.85 6.29
N TRP A 113 -4.57 -14.69 5.01
CA TRP A 113 -4.78 -13.43 4.33
C TRP A 113 -5.75 -13.61 3.15
N GLY A 114 -6.22 -12.50 2.58
CA GLY A 114 -7.14 -12.53 1.44
C GLY A 114 -8.48 -13.23 1.74
N SER A 115 -9.01 -13.93 0.74
CA SER A 115 -10.33 -14.58 0.71
C SER A 115 -10.50 -15.70 1.74
N THR A 116 -9.39 -16.24 2.26
CA THR A 116 -9.43 -17.25 3.33
C THR A 116 -10.06 -16.72 4.62
N TYR A 117 -10.21 -15.40 4.77
CA TYR A 117 -10.79 -14.75 5.94
C TYR A 117 -12.11 -15.38 6.40
N HIS A 118 -13.11 -15.39 5.51
CA HIS A 118 -14.46 -15.85 5.88
C HIS A 118 -14.51 -17.36 6.11
N ILE A 119 -13.79 -18.13 5.29
CA ILE A 119 -13.75 -19.59 5.38
C ILE A 119 -13.14 -20.03 6.72
N ILE A 120 -12.00 -19.43 7.10
CA ILE A 120 -11.33 -19.75 8.37
C ILE A 120 -12.18 -19.26 9.55
N LYS A 121 -12.73 -18.04 9.47
CA LYS A 121 -13.59 -17.48 10.53
C LYS A 121 -14.79 -18.39 10.80
N GLU A 122 -15.51 -18.79 9.76
CA GLU A 122 -16.66 -19.67 9.87
C GLU A 122 -16.27 -21.06 10.42
N ALA A 123 -15.13 -21.60 9.98
CA ALA A 123 -14.64 -22.87 10.49
C ALA A 123 -14.34 -22.83 12.00
N ILE A 124 -13.71 -21.76 12.48
CA ILE A 124 -13.43 -21.58 13.93
C ILE A 124 -14.73 -21.43 14.72
N GLU A 125 -15.68 -20.64 14.22
CA GLU A 125 -17.01 -20.48 14.83
C GLU A 125 -17.75 -21.83 14.95
N LYS A 126 -17.70 -22.66 13.90
CA LYS A 126 -18.30 -24.00 13.89
C LYS A 126 -17.61 -24.99 14.84
N ILE A 127 -16.28 -24.96 14.90
CA ILE A 127 -15.50 -25.81 15.83
C ILE A 127 -15.77 -25.41 17.29
N ASN A 128 -16.04 -24.13 17.55
CA ASN A 128 -16.40 -23.56 18.84
C ASN A 128 -15.44 -23.93 19.98
N ARG A 129 -14.14 -23.98 19.67
CA ARG A 129 -13.06 -24.23 20.64
C ARG A 129 -12.34 -22.93 20.96
N LYS A 130 -12.37 -22.54 22.25
CA LYS A 130 -11.72 -21.30 22.73
C LYS A 130 -10.19 -21.29 22.62
N ASN A 131 -9.57 -22.45 22.39
CA ASN A 131 -8.11 -22.59 22.31
C ASN A 131 -7.55 -22.42 20.89
N ILE A 132 -8.37 -22.03 19.91
CA ILE A 132 -7.98 -21.82 18.52
C ILE A 132 -8.34 -20.38 18.13
N SER A 133 -7.35 -19.65 17.62
CA SER A 133 -7.53 -18.27 17.14
C SER A 133 -6.97 -18.12 15.73
N PHE A 134 -7.38 -17.04 15.06
CA PHE A 134 -6.99 -16.73 13.69
C PHE A 134 -6.42 -15.31 13.61
N LEU A 135 -5.20 -15.19 13.11
CA LEU A 135 -4.56 -13.92 12.81
C LEU A 135 -4.65 -13.64 11.31
N HIS A 136 -5.48 -12.66 10.95
CA HIS A 136 -5.71 -12.29 9.56
C HIS A 136 -4.88 -11.07 9.14
N PHE A 137 -4.07 -11.24 8.09
CA PHE A 137 -3.29 -10.17 7.49
C PHE A 137 -4.04 -9.52 6.33
N ARG A 138 -4.43 -8.25 6.52
CA ARG A 138 -5.02 -7.43 5.45
C ARG A 138 -3.97 -6.77 4.56
N GLN A 139 -2.73 -6.66 5.05
CA GLN A 139 -1.57 -6.16 4.35
C GLN A 139 -0.40 -7.12 4.57
N LEU A 140 0.20 -7.62 3.48
CA LEU A 140 1.34 -8.54 3.53
C LEU A 140 2.70 -7.83 3.49
N TYR A 141 2.75 -6.65 2.86
CA TYR A 141 3.99 -5.90 2.76
C TYR A 141 3.74 -4.38 2.71
N PRO A 142 4.53 -3.57 3.46
CA PRO A 142 5.37 -4.02 4.57
C PRO A 142 4.50 -4.60 5.70
N ILE A 143 5.07 -5.48 6.51
CA ILE A 143 4.40 -6.04 7.70
C ILE A 143 4.38 -4.97 8.78
N HIS A 144 3.29 -4.92 9.56
CA HIS A 144 3.16 -4.00 10.68
C HIS A 144 4.24 -4.28 11.74
N PRO A 145 4.98 -3.27 12.24
CA PRO A 145 6.12 -3.47 13.15
C PRO A 145 5.80 -4.28 14.41
N ASN A 146 4.62 -4.09 14.99
CA ASN A 146 4.19 -4.79 16.21
C ASN A 146 3.89 -6.29 15.98
N THR A 147 4.03 -6.80 14.76
CA THR A 147 3.80 -8.21 14.43
C THR A 147 5.10 -9.02 14.33
N ILE A 148 6.26 -8.35 14.30
CA ILE A 148 7.58 -8.97 14.08
C ILE A 148 8.30 -9.28 15.40
N ASN A 149 7.81 -8.75 16.53
CA ASN A 149 8.43 -8.87 17.85
C ASN A 149 7.57 -9.68 18.81
#